data_AF-A0A543NGJ4-F1
#
_entry.id   AF-A0A543NGJ4-F1
#
_cell.length_a   1.000
_cell.length_b   1.000
_cell.length_c   1.000
_cell.angle_alpha   90.00
_cell.angle_beta   90.00
_cell.angle_gamma   90.00
#
_symmetry.space_group_name_H-M   'P 1'
#
loop_
_entity.id
_entity.type
_entity.pdbx_description
1 polymer ?
#
loop_
_entity_poly.entity_id
_entity_poly.type
_entity_poly.pdbx_seq_one_letter_code
_entity_poly.pdbx_strand_id
1 'polypeptide(L)'
;MERAHAVEGDRAAATGRAGRPGLRERKKTRTREALVEAAVRLTRERGFDATTTAEIAEEAGVSQRTLFRYFPCKEDVLLSVQDGVDSAFRDELRERPADEPPLLALRRAFTASAAAVGEPVLSELLRTVPLYDRSPQLLAARLRRGNEHMELLARIIAERTGTDPRTDPRPRLVASAFGSAVHVAFDLHSRQDRNGPDELVSLVEHTADTLVPALTTWHTAAHHRGRDA
;
A
#
# COMPACT_ATOMS: atom_id res chain seq x y z
N MET A 1 51.16 -10.94 54.97
CA MET A 1 51.56 -10.61 53.59
C MET A 1 50.29 -10.59 52.75
N GLU A 2 49.49 -9.51 52.78
CA GLU A 2 49.76 -8.19 52.14
C GLU A 2 49.42 -8.27 50.64
N ARG A 3 48.17 -7.94 50.29
CA ARG A 3 47.74 -6.67 49.68
C ARG A 3 48.42 -6.36 48.34
N ALA A 4 47.65 -6.46 47.26
CA ALA A 4 47.70 -5.56 46.10
C ALA A 4 46.27 -5.54 45.51
N HIS A 5 45.46 -4.56 45.91
CA HIS A 5 45.21 -3.29 45.22
C HIS A 5 44.29 -3.40 44.00
N ALA A 6 43.05 -2.97 44.25
CA ALA A 6 42.09 -2.54 43.26
C ALA A 6 42.65 -1.38 42.42
N VAL A 7 42.33 -1.41 41.12
CA VAL A 7 42.05 -0.21 40.33
C VAL A 7 40.74 -0.45 39.59
N GLU A 8 39.80 0.38 39.98
CA GLU A 8 38.45 0.62 39.48
C GLU A 8 38.51 1.34 38.12
N GLY A 9 37.51 1.18 37.25
CA GLY A 9 37.40 2.05 36.09
C GLY A 9 36.62 1.48 34.91
N ASP A 10 35.29 1.50 35.05
CA ASP A 10 34.40 2.02 34.01
C ASP A 10 34.59 1.50 32.57
N ARG A 11 33.95 0.36 32.28
CA ARG A 11 33.49 0.06 30.91
C ARG A 11 31.97 -0.02 30.91
N ALA A 12 31.38 1.16 30.93
CA ALA A 12 30.35 1.59 30.01
C ALA A 12 29.27 0.53 29.71
N ALA A 13 28.27 0.54 30.59
CA ALA A 13 26.90 0.24 30.23
C ALA A 13 26.49 1.08 29.01
N ALA A 14 26.45 0.45 27.83
CA ALA A 14 25.88 1.05 26.62
C ALA A 14 25.25 -0.02 25.72
N THR A 15 24.47 -0.94 26.29
CA THR A 15 23.47 -1.68 25.52
C THR A 15 22.19 -0.83 25.48
N GLY A 16 22.16 0.07 24.50
CA GLY A 16 20.99 0.90 24.19
C GLY A 16 19.75 0.03 23.97
N ARG A 17 18.70 0.35 24.72
CA ARG A 17 17.38 -0.28 24.70
C ARG A 17 16.68 -0.02 23.36
N ALA A 18 16.91 -0.89 22.37
CA ALA A 18 16.00 -1.05 21.25
C ALA A 18 14.69 -1.67 21.78
N GLY A 19 13.53 -1.06 21.48
CA GLY A 19 12.25 -1.77 21.63
C GLY A 19 11.04 -1.02 22.21
N ARG A 20 11.11 0.28 22.52
CA ARG A 20 9.89 1.06 22.80
C ARG A 20 9.92 2.43 22.11
N PRO A 21 8.96 2.76 21.23
CA PRO A 21 8.88 4.09 20.65
C PRO A 21 8.78 5.13 21.77
N GLY A 22 9.64 6.15 21.72
CA GLY A 22 9.63 7.23 22.70
C GLY A 22 8.26 7.92 22.76
N LEU A 23 7.95 8.58 23.87
CA LEU A 23 6.68 9.28 24.08
C LEU A 23 6.31 10.23 22.92
N ARG A 24 7.33 10.82 22.28
CA ARG A 24 7.18 11.67 21.09
C ARG A 24 6.68 10.92 19.87
N GLU A 25 7.22 9.73 19.57
CA GLU A 25 6.78 8.91 18.43
C GLU A 25 5.37 8.37 18.66
N ARG A 26 5.04 7.93 19.89
CA ARG A 26 3.66 7.51 20.21
C ARG A 26 2.66 8.65 20.05
N LYS A 27 3.00 9.86 20.49
CA LYS A 27 2.16 11.05 20.31
C LYS A 27 2.01 11.40 18.83
N LYS A 28 3.08 11.26 18.05
CA LYS A 28 3.10 11.49 16.61
C LYS A 28 2.16 10.53 15.87
N THR A 29 2.26 9.23 16.14
CA THR A 29 1.39 8.20 15.56
C THR A 29 -0.08 8.43 15.93
N ARG A 30 -0.37 8.66 17.21
CA ARG A 30 -1.75 8.89 17.67
C ARG A 30 -2.40 10.12 17.02
N THR A 31 -1.64 11.22 16.86
CA THR A 31 -2.15 12.40 16.14
C THR A 31 -2.43 12.09 14.68
N ARG A 32 -1.54 11.32 14.03
CA ARG A 32 -1.74 10.91 12.63
C ARG A 32 -3.00 10.07 12.49
N GLU A 33 -3.20 9.07 13.35
CA GLU A 33 -4.39 8.21 13.35
C GLU A 33 -5.68 9.02 13.56
N ALA A 34 -5.71 9.93 14.54
CA ALA A 34 -6.88 10.77 14.80
C ALA A 34 -7.27 11.66 13.60
N LEU A 35 -6.27 12.18 12.87
CA LEU A 35 -6.52 12.96 11.64
C LEU A 35 -7.14 12.09 10.53
N VAL A 36 -6.65 10.84 10.38
CA VAL A 36 -7.17 9.90 9.38
C VAL A 36 -8.59 9.47 9.72
N GLU A 37 -8.85 9.11 10.98
CA GLU A 37 -10.18 8.74 11.46
C GLU A 37 -11.20 9.88 11.25
N ALA A 38 -10.85 11.11 11.62
CA ALA A 38 -11.67 12.29 11.39
C ALA A 38 -11.96 12.50 9.91
N ALA A 39 -10.95 12.40 9.05
CA ALA A 39 -11.11 12.58 7.61
C ALA A 39 -12.01 11.52 6.98
N VAL A 40 -11.82 10.24 7.34
CA VAL A 40 -12.66 9.13 6.86
C VAL A 40 -14.10 9.34 7.31
N ARG A 41 -14.33 9.66 8.59
CA ARG A 41 -15.68 9.86 9.15
C ARG A 41 -16.41 11.00 8.46
N LEU A 42 -15.82 12.20 8.42
CA LEU A 42 -16.44 13.37 7.78
C LEU A 42 -16.70 13.15 6.29
N THR A 43 -15.76 12.51 5.59
CA THR A 43 -15.92 12.17 4.17
C THR A 43 -17.06 11.18 3.94
N ARG A 44 -17.28 10.20 4.83
CA ARG A 44 -18.44 9.29 4.77
C ARG A 44 -19.76 10.04 4.99
N GLU A 45 -19.79 10.95 5.95
CA GLU A 45 -21.00 11.67 6.35
C GLU A 45 -21.44 12.71 5.31
N ARG A 46 -20.49 13.45 4.73
CA ARG A 46 -20.78 14.67 3.94
C ARG A 46 -20.17 14.65 2.54
N GLY A 47 -19.29 13.70 2.24
CA GLY A 47 -18.50 13.67 1.00
C GLY A 47 -17.17 14.41 1.12
N PHE A 48 -16.25 14.08 0.19
CA PHE A 48 -14.89 14.63 0.21
C PHE A 48 -14.86 16.14 -0.05
N ASP A 49 -15.63 16.60 -1.05
CA ASP A 49 -15.60 18.00 -1.48
C ASP A 49 -16.19 18.94 -0.43
N ALA A 50 -17.19 18.48 0.32
CA ALA A 50 -17.82 19.23 1.41
C ALA A 50 -17.03 19.22 2.73
N THR A 51 -15.98 18.39 2.85
CA THR A 51 -15.16 18.30 4.06
C THR A 51 -13.91 19.18 3.91
N THR A 52 -13.64 20.06 4.89
CA THR A 52 -12.47 20.94 4.89
C THR A 52 -11.34 20.41 5.80
N THR A 53 -10.10 20.83 5.53
CA THR A 53 -8.96 20.48 6.41
C THR A 53 -9.04 21.16 7.79
N ALA A 54 -9.79 22.27 7.91
CA ALA A 54 -10.04 22.90 9.19
C ALA A 54 -10.95 22.04 10.07
N GLU A 55 -12.06 21.53 9.53
CA GLU A 55 -12.97 20.62 10.23
C GLU A 55 -12.27 19.31 10.62
N ILE A 56 -11.47 18.73 9.73
CA ILE A 56 -10.69 17.52 10.04
C ILE A 56 -9.73 17.78 11.21
N ALA A 57 -9.03 18.92 11.21
CA ALA A 57 -8.09 19.25 12.27
C ALA A 57 -8.80 19.51 13.61
N GLU A 58 -9.92 20.24 13.57
CA GLU A 58 -10.76 20.52 14.73
C GLU A 58 -11.27 19.23 15.37
N GLU A 59 -11.83 18.33 14.56
CA GLU A 59 -12.31 17.02 15.00
C GLU A 59 -11.20 16.17 15.62
N ALA A 60 -10.00 16.20 15.03
CA ALA A 60 -8.83 15.49 15.56
C ALA A 60 -8.18 16.19 16.78
N GLY A 61 -8.73 17.33 17.23
CA GLY A 61 -8.24 18.08 18.39
C GLY A 61 -6.87 18.74 18.16
N VAL A 62 -6.55 19.13 16.93
CA VAL A 62 -5.28 19.76 16.56
C VAL A 62 -5.46 20.99 15.69
N SER A 63 -4.42 21.80 15.55
CA SER A 63 -4.46 22.94 14.61
C SER A 63 -4.35 22.48 13.15
N GLN A 64 -4.91 23.26 12.23
CA GLN A 64 -4.74 23.02 10.79
C GLN A 64 -3.26 23.02 10.36
N ARG A 65 -2.42 23.86 10.98
CA ARG A 65 -0.95 23.82 10.82
C ARG A 65 -0.36 22.48 11.22
N THR A 66 -0.92 21.83 12.26
CA THR A 66 -0.50 20.50 12.67
C THR A 66 -0.90 19.45 11.65
N LEU A 67 -2.11 19.51 11.10
CA LEU A 67 -2.53 18.63 9.99
C LEU A 67 -1.53 18.72 8.82
N PHE A 68 -1.24 19.93 8.34
CA PHE A 68 -0.33 20.12 7.20
C PHE A 68 1.13 19.69 7.48
N ARG A 69 1.52 19.56 8.76
CA ARG A 69 2.81 18.96 9.13
C ARG A 69 2.86 17.45 8.88
N TYR A 70 1.72 16.77 8.91
CA TYR A 70 1.61 15.33 8.65
C TYR A 70 1.24 15.03 7.20
N PHE A 71 0.37 15.84 6.61
CA PHE A 71 -0.23 15.59 5.30
C PHE A 71 -0.14 16.85 4.43
N PRO A 72 0.61 16.83 3.31
CA PRO A 72 0.75 17.96 2.42
C PRO A 72 -0.58 18.51 1.89
N CYS A 73 -1.53 17.63 1.57
CA CYS A 73 -2.87 18.00 1.12
C CYS A 73 -3.98 17.17 1.80
N LYS A 74 -5.24 17.49 1.48
CA LYS A 74 -6.43 16.85 2.07
C LYS A 74 -6.55 15.39 1.63
N GLU A 75 -6.25 15.13 0.37
CA GLU A 75 -6.26 13.82 -0.27
C GLU A 75 -5.29 12.86 0.43
N ASP A 76 -4.11 13.35 0.79
CA ASP A 76 -3.07 12.55 1.45
C ASP A 76 -3.53 12.01 2.80
N VAL A 77 -4.45 12.70 3.50
CA VAL A 77 -5.02 12.22 4.76
C VAL A 77 -5.80 10.91 4.52
N LEU A 78 -6.72 10.89 3.55
CA LEU A 78 -7.55 9.72 3.24
C LEU A 78 -6.77 8.60 2.55
N LEU A 79 -5.82 8.96 1.69
CA LEU A 79 -5.02 8.00 0.97
C LEU A 79 -4.05 7.28 1.92
N SER A 80 -3.64 7.92 3.02
CA SER A 80 -2.70 7.32 3.98
C SER A 80 -3.15 6.02 4.64
N VAL A 81 -4.45 5.68 4.58
CA VAL A 81 -4.97 4.36 5.00
C VAL A 81 -4.27 3.22 4.26
N GLN A 82 -3.83 3.45 3.02
CA GLN A 82 -3.11 2.47 2.20
C GLN A 82 -1.62 2.32 2.57
N ASP A 83 -1.02 3.26 3.32
CA ASP A 83 0.44 3.27 3.53
C ASP A 83 0.96 1.98 4.16
N GLY A 84 0.22 1.45 5.14
CA GLY A 84 0.59 0.20 5.82
C GLY A 84 0.54 -1.00 4.88
N VAL A 85 -0.51 -1.09 4.05
CA VAL A 85 -0.68 -2.15 3.06
C VAL A 85 0.39 -2.07 1.98
N ASP A 86 0.61 -0.88 1.42
CA ASP A 86 1.63 -0.66 0.40
C ASP A 86 3.05 -0.93 0.91
N SER A 87 3.32 -0.62 2.19
CA SER A 87 4.60 -0.95 2.82
C SER A 87 4.77 -2.44 2.98
N ALA A 88 3.78 -3.13 3.58
CA ALA A 88 3.81 -4.56 3.76
C ALA A 88 3.99 -5.29 2.42
N PHE A 89 3.33 -4.84 1.36
CA PHE A 89 3.49 -5.45 0.04
C PHE A 89 4.90 -5.31 -0.53
N ARG A 90 5.52 -4.12 -0.41
CA ARG A 90 6.93 -3.94 -0.82
C ARG A 90 7.88 -4.80 0.01
N ASP A 91 7.65 -4.87 1.31
CA ASP A 91 8.51 -5.63 2.22
C ASP A 91 8.43 -7.13 1.91
N GLU A 92 7.23 -7.67 1.77
CA GLU A 92 7.01 -9.06 1.33
C GLU A 92 7.60 -9.36 -0.05
N LEU A 93 7.53 -8.42 -1.00
CA LEU A 93 8.12 -8.59 -2.33
C LEU A 93 9.65 -8.67 -2.30
N ARG A 94 10.29 -7.90 -1.42
CA ARG A 94 11.75 -7.94 -1.25
C ARG A 94 12.22 -9.28 -0.67
N GLU A 95 11.46 -9.84 0.25
CA GLU A 95 11.79 -11.11 0.92
C GLU A 95 11.47 -12.36 0.07
N ARG A 96 10.81 -12.22 -1.10
CA ARG A 96 10.55 -13.35 -2.00
C ARG A 96 11.86 -13.97 -2.51
N PRO A 97 11.95 -15.31 -2.68
CA PRO A 97 13.11 -15.96 -3.30
C PRO A 97 13.44 -15.36 -4.68
N ALA A 98 14.72 -15.12 -4.97
CA ALA A 98 15.15 -14.38 -6.16
C ALA A 98 14.87 -15.10 -7.49
N ASP A 99 14.75 -16.43 -7.45
CA ASP A 99 14.47 -17.31 -8.59
C ASP A 99 12.98 -17.34 -8.97
N GLU A 100 12.09 -16.73 -8.18
CA GLU A 100 10.68 -16.67 -8.53
C GLU A 100 10.40 -15.75 -9.72
N PRO A 101 9.62 -16.23 -10.71
CA PRO A 101 9.14 -15.39 -11.80
C PRO A 101 8.43 -14.14 -11.26
N PRO A 102 8.64 -12.94 -11.85
CA PRO A 102 8.14 -11.67 -11.30
C PRO A 102 6.64 -11.63 -10.99
N LEU A 103 5.79 -12.18 -11.87
CA LEU A 103 4.35 -12.20 -11.65
C LEU A 103 3.97 -13.12 -10.47
N LEU A 104 4.67 -14.25 -10.30
CA LEU A 104 4.45 -15.15 -9.16
C LEU A 104 4.88 -14.48 -7.85
N ALA A 105 6.03 -13.79 -7.87
CA ALA A 105 6.53 -13.05 -6.71
C ALA A 105 5.55 -11.95 -6.27
N LEU A 106 5.00 -11.17 -7.23
CA LEU A 106 3.98 -10.15 -6.95
C LEU A 106 2.72 -10.75 -6.32
N ARG A 107 2.21 -11.85 -6.87
CA ARG A 107 1.02 -12.55 -6.33
C ARG A 107 1.24 -13.00 -4.89
N ARG A 108 2.33 -13.74 -4.65
CA ARG A 108 2.65 -14.28 -3.32
C ARG A 108 2.90 -13.17 -2.31
N ALA A 109 3.58 -12.11 -2.71
CA ALA A 109 3.82 -10.96 -1.86
C ALA A 109 2.53 -10.20 -1.53
N PHE A 110 1.59 -10.08 -2.47
CA PHE A 110 0.28 -9.49 -2.21
C PHE A 110 -0.49 -10.29 -1.15
N THR A 111 -0.64 -11.60 -1.34
CA THR A 111 -1.33 -12.49 -0.39
C THR A 111 -0.66 -12.49 0.98
N ALA A 112 0.68 -12.57 1.02
CA ALA A 112 1.43 -12.50 2.29
C ALA A 112 1.26 -11.15 2.99
N SER A 113 1.26 -10.04 2.25
CA SER A 113 1.09 -8.70 2.82
C SER A 113 -0.30 -8.50 3.42
N ALA A 114 -1.34 -9.04 2.78
CA ALA A 114 -2.70 -9.04 3.30
C ALA A 114 -2.79 -9.78 4.65
N ALA A 115 -2.15 -10.93 4.76
CA ALA A 115 -2.05 -11.68 6.01
C ALA A 115 -1.25 -10.91 7.08
N ALA A 116 -0.15 -10.25 6.70
CA ALA A 116 0.73 -9.51 7.61
C ALA A 116 0.06 -8.28 8.23
N VAL A 117 -0.76 -7.53 7.48
CA VAL A 117 -1.50 -6.36 8.00
C VAL A 117 -2.74 -6.75 8.79
N GLY A 118 -3.34 -7.91 8.48
CA GLY A 118 -4.51 -8.45 9.17
C GLY A 118 -5.84 -7.86 8.73
N GLU A 119 -6.91 -8.58 9.10
CA GLU A 119 -8.30 -8.27 8.73
C GLU A 119 -8.73 -6.83 9.07
N PRO A 120 -8.47 -6.28 10.28
CA PRO A 120 -8.99 -4.96 10.64
C PRO A 120 -8.48 -3.84 9.72
N VAL A 121 -7.21 -3.91 9.31
CA VAL A 121 -6.59 -2.93 8.42
C VAL A 121 -7.15 -3.04 7.01
N LEU A 122 -7.31 -4.26 6.50
CA LEU A 122 -7.90 -4.49 5.17
C LEU A 122 -9.37 -4.09 5.11
N SER A 123 -10.13 -4.39 6.16
CA SER A 123 -11.52 -3.98 6.29
C SER A 123 -11.65 -2.46 6.29
N GLU A 124 -10.78 -1.74 7.00
CA GLU A 124 -10.81 -0.28 6.96
C GLU A 124 -10.49 0.27 5.56
N LEU A 125 -9.45 -0.25 4.91
CA LEU A 125 -9.12 0.09 3.53
C LEU A 125 -10.30 -0.16 2.57
N LEU A 126 -10.93 -1.34 2.65
CA LEU A 126 -12.08 -1.68 1.82
C LEU A 126 -13.24 -0.72 2.01
N ARG A 127 -13.47 -0.26 3.25
CA ARG A 127 -14.53 0.71 3.51
C ARG A 127 -14.19 2.10 2.97
N THR A 128 -12.92 2.47 2.76
CA THR A 128 -12.54 3.78 2.19
C THR A 128 -12.52 3.80 0.67
N VAL A 129 -12.33 2.65 0.02
CA VAL A 129 -12.27 2.55 -1.45
C VAL A 129 -13.45 3.22 -2.17
N PRO A 130 -14.73 3.00 -1.77
CA PRO A 130 -15.86 3.66 -2.42
C PRO A 130 -15.91 5.18 -2.27
N LEU A 131 -15.15 5.75 -1.32
CA LEU A 131 -15.07 7.20 -1.15
C LEU A 131 -14.25 7.86 -2.25
N TYR A 132 -13.27 7.14 -2.80
CA TYR A 132 -12.35 7.67 -3.81
C TYR A 132 -13.06 7.98 -5.14
N ASP A 133 -14.01 7.14 -5.52
CA ASP A 133 -14.66 7.23 -6.84
C ASP A 133 -15.78 8.27 -6.89
N ARG A 134 -16.17 8.83 -5.73
CA ARG A 134 -17.21 9.87 -5.61
C ARG A 134 -16.70 11.30 -5.80
N SER A 135 -15.38 11.51 -5.87
CA SER A 135 -14.77 12.81 -6.13
C SER A 135 -13.69 12.66 -7.20
N PRO A 136 -13.78 13.38 -8.34
CA PRO A 136 -12.76 13.35 -9.38
C PRO A 136 -11.36 13.73 -8.89
N GLN A 137 -11.27 14.67 -7.94
CA GLN A 137 -10.02 15.10 -7.33
C GLN A 137 -9.36 13.97 -6.53
N LEU A 138 -10.16 13.27 -5.72
CA LEU A 138 -9.67 12.17 -4.90
C LEU A 138 -9.32 10.94 -5.75
N LEU A 139 -10.09 10.66 -6.80
CA LEU A 139 -9.77 9.62 -7.79
C LEU A 139 -8.45 9.92 -8.51
N ALA A 140 -8.23 11.15 -8.97
CA ALA A 140 -6.98 11.55 -9.61
C ALA A 140 -5.77 11.37 -8.67
N ALA A 141 -5.92 11.75 -7.39
CA ALA A 141 -4.89 11.54 -6.39
C ALA A 141 -4.62 10.05 -6.12
N ARG A 142 -5.67 9.21 -6.05
CA ARG A 142 -5.56 7.75 -5.92
C ARG A 142 -4.79 7.14 -7.09
N LEU A 143 -5.14 7.50 -8.33
CA LEU A 143 -4.49 6.97 -9.53
C LEU A 143 -3.01 7.35 -9.58
N ARG A 144 -2.68 8.61 -9.26
CA ARG A 144 -1.29 9.09 -9.16
C ARG A 144 -0.51 8.26 -8.14
N ARG A 145 -1.03 8.11 -6.93
CA ARG A 145 -0.37 7.34 -5.86
C ARG A 145 -0.24 5.85 -6.19
N GLY A 146 -1.25 5.26 -6.83
CA GLY A 146 -1.19 3.89 -7.34
C GLY A 146 -0.06 3.70 -8.36
N ASN A 147 0.09 4.65 -9.31
CA ASN A 147 1.20 4.62 -10.26
C ASN A 147 2.57 4.74 -9.57
N GLU A 148 2.72 5.66 -8.62
CA GLU A 148 3.95 5.79 -7.82
C GLU A 148 4.29 4.49 -7.08
N HIS A 149 3.28 3.82 -6.52
CA HIS A 149 3.45 2.54 -5.85
C HIS A 149 3.89 1.43 -6.84
N MET A 150 3.27 1.33 -8.02
CA MET A 150 3.66 0.37 -9.04
C MET A 150 5.09 0.61 -9.56
N GLU A 151 5.53 1.87 -9.66
CA GLU A 151 6.91 2.18 -10.00
C GLU A 151 7.91 1.66 -8.96
N LEU A 152 7.56 1.72 -7.67
CA LEU A 152 8.40 1.16 -6.60
C LEU A 152 8.50 -0.35 -6.71
N LEU A 153 7.38 -1.05 -6.98
CA LEU A 153 7.40 -2.50 -7.21
C LEU A 153 8.20 -2.87 -8.46
N ALA A 154 8.08 -2.10 -9.53
CA ALA A 154 8.86 -2.30 -10.75
C ALA A 154 10.37 -2.18 -10.52
N ARG A 155 10.82 -1.28 -9.64
CA ARG A 155 12.23 -1.18 -9.24
C ARG A 155 12.70 -2.43 -8.49
N ILE A 156 11.91 -2.92 -7.54
CA ILE A 156 12.19 -4.17 -6.81
C ILE A 156 12.29 -5.34 -7.80
N ILE A 157 11.39 -5.43 -8.78
CA ILE A 157 11.44 -6.47 -9.81
C ILE A 157 12.69 -6.34 -10.68
N ALA A 158 13.04 -5.12 -11.09
CA ALA A 158 14.22 -4.89 -11.92
C ALA A 158 15.51 -5.32 -11.22
N GLU A 159 15.62 -5.03 -9.91
CA GLU A 159 16.72 -5.51 -9.06
C GLU A 159 16.76 -7.04 -9.00
N ARG A 160 15.62 -7.69 -8.79
CA ARG A 160 15.50 -9.15 -8.74
C ARG A 160 15.91 -9.83 -10.06
N THR A 161 15.60 -9.22 -11.19
CA THR A 161 15.89 -9.78 -12.52
C THR A 161 17.22 -9.32 -13.10
N GLY A 162 17.97 -8.43 -12.41
CA GLY A 162 19.23 -7.88 -12.91
C GLY A 162 19.07 -7.05 -14.19
N THR A 163 17.92 -6.39 -14.36
CA THR A 163 17.58 -5.61 -15.57
C THR A 163 17.65 -4.11 -15.31
N ASP A 164 18.01 -3.30 -16.31
CA ASP A 164 17.92 -1.83 -16.20
C ASP A 164 16.49 -1.34 -16.54
N PRO A 165 15.75 -0.76 -15.59
CA PRO A 165 14.36 -0.30 -15.80
C PRO A 165 14.23 0.86 -16.79
N ARG A 166 15.33 1.48 -17.23
CA ARG A 166 15.34 2.52 -18.27
C ARG A 166 15.33 1.95 -19.68
N THR A 167 15.85 0.73 -19.86
CA THR A 167 15.98 0.09 -21.18
C THR A 167 15.11 -1.14 -21.31
N ASP A 168 14.78 -1.80 -20.20
CA ASP A 168 13.90 -2.96 -20.17
C ASP A 168 12.52 -2.57 -19.62
N PRO A 169 11.46 -2.58 -20.45
CA PRO A 169 10.12 -2.23 -19.99
C PRO A 169 9.47 -3.36 -19.19
N ARG A 170 9.99 -4.59 -19.20
CA ARG A 170 9.32 -5.77 -18.61
C ARG A 170 9.02 -5.63 -17.12
N PRO A 171 9.92 -5.14 -16.25
CA PRO A 171 9.61 -4.92 -14.83
C PRO A 171 8.44 -3.96 -14.60
N ARG A 172 8.38 -2.88 -15.40
CA ARG A 172 7.27 -1.92 -15.34
C ARG A 172 5.97 -2.52 -15.88
N LEU A 173 6.03 -3.23 -17.01
CA LEU A 173 4.85 -3.86 -17.61
C LEU A 173 4.22 -4.89 -16.67
N VAL A 174 5.03 -5.77 -16.05
CA VAL A 174 4.50 -6.79 -15.15
C VAL A 174 3.91 -6.18 -13.87
N ALA A 175 4.56 -5.16 -13.29
CA ALA A 175 4.04 -4.46 -12.12
C ALA A 175 2.73 -3.72 -12.45
N SER A 176 2.69 -2.96 -13.54
CA SER A 176 1.49 -2.24 -13.97
C SER A 176 0.34 -3.18 -14.32
N ALA A 177 0.61 -4.29 -15.02
CA ALA A 177 -0.42 -5.26 -15.38
C ALA A 177 -1.00 -5.95 -14.12
N PHE A 178 -0.16 -6.29 -13.14
CA PHE A 178 -0.62 -6.77 -11.84
C PHE A 178 -1.43 -5.70 -11.09
N GLY A 179 -0.98 -4.44 -11.08
CA GLY A 179 -1.71 -3.32 -10.51
C GLY A 179 -3.10 -3.13 -11.14
N SER A 180 -3.23 -3.32 -12.47
CA SER A 180 -4.53 -3.34 -13.15
C SER A 180 -5.40 -4.51 -12.70
N ALA A 181 -4.84 -5.71 -12.52
CA ALA A 181 -5.58 -6.87 -11.99
C ALA A 181 -6.10 -6.61 -10.56
N VAL A 182 -5.29 -5.98 -9.70
CA VAL A 182 -5.69 -5.53 -8.37
C VAL A 182 -6.81 -4.50 -8.45
N HIS A 183 -6.69 -3.49 -9.31
CA HIS A 183 -7.72 -2.48 -9.49
C HIS A 183 -9.07 -3.09 -9.92
N VAL A 184 -9.07 -4.02 -10.89
CA VAL A 184 -10.26 -4.75 -11.31
C VAL A 184 -10.84 -5.58 -10.16
N ALA A 185 -10.00 -6.24 -9.36
CA ALA A 185 -10.47 -7.00 -8.20
C ALA A 185 -11.17 -6.11 -7.16
N PHE A 186 -10.65 -4.90 -6.89
CA PHE A 186 -11.32 -3.93 -6.02
C PHE A 186 -12.66 -3.44 -6.59
N ASP A 187 -12.75 -3.19 -7.90
CA ASP A 187 -14.01 -2.82 -8.56
C ASP A 187 -15.04 -3.95 -8.49
N LEU A 188 -14.63 -5.20 -8.78
CA LEU A 188 -15.49 -6.37 -8.67
C LEU A 188 -15.98 -6.60 -7.23
N HIS A 189 -15.07 -6.48 -6.26
CA HIS A 189 -15.39 -6.59 -4.84
C HIS A 189 -16.46 -5.56 -4.44
N SER A 190 -16.30 -4.30 -4.86
CA SER A 190 -17.24 -3.21 -4.52
C SER A 190 -18.68 -3.43 -5.03
N ARG A 191 -18.88 -4.32 -6.02
CA ARG A 191 -20.17 -4.65 -6.62
C ARG A 191 -20.85 -5.87 -6.00
N GLN A 192 -20.19 -6.59 -5.10
CA GLN A 192 -20.72 -7.81 -4.49
C GLN A 192 -21.40 -7.54 -3.14
N ASP A 193 -22.37 -8.37 -2.77
CA ASP A 193 -23.03 -8.30 -1.45
C ASP A 193 -22.15 -8.89 -0.31
N ARG A 194 -21.14 -9.71 -0.65
CA ARG A 194 -20.17 -10.29 0.29
C ARG A 194 -18.88 -9.46 0.30
N ASN A 195 -18.80 -8.50 1.22
CA ASN A 195 -17.70 -7.53 1.29
C ASN A 195 -16.73 -7.82 2.45
N GLY A 196 -15.86 -8.83 2.29
CA GLY A 196 -14.81 -9.16 3.26
C GLY A 196 -13.39 -9.21 2.66
N PRO A 197 -12.33 -9.02 3.47
CA PRO A 197 -10.94 -9.07 3.00
C PRO A 197 -10.52 -10.35 2.28
N ASP A 198 -11.01 -11.52 2.73
CA ASP A 198 -10.68 -12.81 2.11
C ASP A 198 -11.18 -12.93 0.66
N GLU A 199 -12.36 -12.35 0.39
CA GLU A 199 -12.93 -12.31 -0.96
C GLU A 199 -12.10 -11.39 -1.87
N LEU A 200 -11.63 -10.25 -1.36
CA LEU A 200 -10.73 -9.37 -2.12
C LEU A 200 -9.44 -10.11 -2.51
N VAL A 201 -8.81 -10.81 -1.56
CA VAL A 201 -7.58 -11.58 -1.85
C VAL A 201 -7.85 -12.64 -2.92
N SER A 202 -8.96 -13.37 -2.79
CA SER A 202 -9.38 -14.38 -3.77
C SER A 202 -9.63 -13.78 -5.16
N LEU A 203 -10.26 -12.60 -5.24
CA LEU A 203 -10.48 -11.88 -6.49
C LEU A 203 -9.16 -11.42 -7.11
N VAL A 204 -8.19 -10.94 -6.33
CA VAL A 204 -6.87 -10.55 -6.84
C VAL A 204 -6.11 -11.76 -7.39
N GLU A 205 -6.15 -12.89 -6.69
CA GLU A 205 -5.54 -14.13 -7.18
C GLU A 205 -6.19 -14.57 -8.50
N HIS A 206 -7.53 -14.54 -8.58
CA HIS A 206 -8.27 -14.90 -9.77
C HIS A 206 -8.01 -13.96 -10.96
N THR A 207 -8.00 -12.64 -10.76
CA THR A 207 -7.71 -11.68 -11.83
C THR A 207 -6.26 -11.79 -12.30
N ALA A 208 -5.32 -12.06 -11.40
CA ALA A 208 -3.92 -12.30 -11.75
C ALA A 208 -3.73 -13.61 -12.54
N ASP A 209 -4.47 -14.68 -12.20
CA ASP A 209 -4.47 -15.94 -12.98
C ASP A 209 -5.06 -15.76 -14.38
N THR A 210 -6.06 -14.90 -14.50
CA THR A 210 -6.75 -14.64 -15.78
C THR A 210 -5.95 -13.69 -16.69
N LEU A 211 -5.01 -12.92 -16.14
CA LEU A 211 -4.26 -11.89 -16.86
C LEU A 211 -3.53 -12.43 -18.10
N VAL A 212 -2.73 -13.48 -17.93
CA VAL A 212 -1.96 -14.07 -19.04
C VAL A 212 -2.88 -14.70 -20.09
N PRO A 213 -3.84 -15.59 -19.72
CA PRO A 213 -4.81 -16.13 -20.66
C PRO A 213 -5.61 -15.06 -21.43
N ALA A 214 -6.03 -13.97 -20.78
CA ALA A 214 -6.78 -12.90 -21.43
C ALA A 214 -5.97 -12.21 -22.53
N LEU A 215 -4.69 -11.94 -22.27
CA LEU A 215 -3.78 -11.33 -23.23
C LEU A 215 -3.44 -12.27 -24.40
N THR A 216 -3.27 -13.56 -24.15
CA THR A 216 -2.86 -14.52 -25.20
C THR A 216 -4.03 -15.00 -26.05
N THR A 217 -5.21 -15.24 -25.45
CA THR A 217 -6.37 -15.84 -26.14
C THR A 217 -7.07 -14.83 -27.04
N TRP A 218 -7.19 -13.57 -26.61
CA TRP A 218 -7.75 -12.52 -27.47
C TRP A 218 -6.80 -12.10 -28.59
N HIS A 219 -5.48 -12.22 -28.38
CA HIS A 219 -4.49 -11.94 -29.42
C HIS A 219 -4.49 -12.99 -30.54
N THR A 220 -4.56 -14.29 -30.21
CA THR A 220 -4.65 -15.35 -31.23
C THR A 220 -5.99 -15.40 -31.95
N ALA A 221 -7.11 -15.12 -31.26
CA ALA A 221 -8.44 -15.08 -31.88
C ALA A 221 -8.62 -13.97 -32.93
N ALA A 222 -7.80 -12.92 -32.89
CA ALA A 222 -7.79 -11.86 -33.90
C ALA A 222 -7.02 -12.26 -35.17
N HIS A 223 -5.94 -13.05 -35.04
CA HIS A 223 -5.12 -13.46 -36.19
C HIS A 223 -5.73 -14.57 -37.06
N HIS A 224 -6.73 -15.30 -36.56
CA HIS A 224 -7.46 -16.29 -37.35
C HIS A 224 -8.61 -15.72 -38.19
N ARG A 225 -9.02 -14.45 -37.99
CA ARG A 225 -10.12 -13.82 -38.75
C ARG A 225 -9.68 -13.01 -39.98
N GLY A 226 -8.38 -13.00 -40.31
CA GLY A 226 -7.82 -12.24 -41.43
C GLY A 226 -7.11 -13.06 -42.51
N ARG A 227 -7.23 -14.40 -42.52
CA ARG A 227 -6.60 -15.27 -43.54
C ARG A 227 -7.57 -15.99 -44.49
N ASP A 228 -8.88 -15.81 -44.29
CA ASP A 228 -9.93 -16.41 -45.14
C ASP A 228 -10.81 -15.34 -45.82
N ALA A 229 -10.20 -14.25 -46.30
CA ALA A 229 -10.87 -13.23 -47.12
C ALA A 229 -10.08 -12.94 -48.39
#